data_AF-A0A497P8G9-F1
#
_entry.id   AF-A0A497P8G9-F1
#
_cell.length_a   1.000
_cell.length_b   1.000
_cell.length_c   1.000
_cell.angle_alpha   90.00
_cell.angle_beta   90.00
_cell.angle_gamma   90.00
#
_symmetry.space_group_name_H-M   'P 1'
#
loop_
_entity.id
_entity.type
_entity.pdbx_description
1 polymer ?
#
loop_
_entity_poly.entity_id
_entity_poly.type
_entity_poly.pdbx_seq_one_letter_code
_entity_poly.pdbx_strand_id
1 'polypeptide(L)'
;MTSDEMGQWAIVQIFMQRYLGRHSSGDWGNLSEHDQQANIDALDSSDPKRVMSVYDGVEYIEGVPTDDRMYVITEWDRSVTTLLFPDDY
;
A
#
# COMPACT_ATOMS: atom_id res chain seq x y z
N MET A 1 -2.94 28.11 1.31
CA MET A 1 -3.71 26.87 1.22
C MET A 1 -5.16 27.20 1.48
N THR A 2 -6.05 26.99 0.51
CA THR A 2 -7.49 27.30 0.58
C THR A 2 -8.25 26.16 1.27
N SER A 3 -9.52 26.40 1.64
CA SER A 3 -10.39 25.38 2.24
C SER A 3 -10.58 24.16 1.33
N ASP A 4 -10.65 24.40 0.02
CA ASP A 4 -10.82 23.33 -0.99
C ASP A 4 -9.56 22.48 -1.11
N GLU A 5 -8.38 23.12 -1.11
CA GLU A 5 -7.09 22.41 -1.10
C GLU A 5 -6.94 21.53 0.16
N MET A 6 -7.32 22.05 1.34
CA MET A 6 -7.30 21.27 2.58
C MET A 6 -8.22 20.04 2.53
N GLY A 7 -9.40 20.19 1.92
CA GLY A 7 -10.33 19.08 1.70
C GLY A 7 -9.72 17.98 0.82
N GLN A 8 -9.04 18.38 -0.25
CA GLN A 8 -8.39 17.44 -1.17
C GLN A 8 -7.30 16.62 -0.49
N TRP A 9 -6.40 17.27 0.26
CA TRP A 9 -5.35 16.57 0.98
C TRP A 9 -5.89 15.62 2.04
N ALA A 10 -7.00 15.97 2.69
CA ALA A 10 -7.66 15.07 3.63
C ALA A 10 -8.17 13.79 2.95
N ILE A 11 -8.73 13.90 1.74
CA ILE A 11 -9.17 12.73 0.96
C ILE A 11 -7.98 11.84 0.60
N VAL A 12 -6.89 12.43 0.09
CA VAL A 12 -5.66 11.68 -0.25
C VAL A 12 -5.08 10.99 0.99
N GLN A 13 -5.07 11.67 2.14
CA GLN A 13 -4.58 11.09 3.39
C GLN A 13 -5.46 9.91 3.85
N ILE A 14 -6.80 10.05 3.80
CA ILE A 14 -7.74 8.97 4.15
C ILE A 14 -7.53 7.77 3.23
N PHE A 15 -7.35 8.01 1.93
CA PHE A 15 -7.03 6.97 0.96
C PHE A 15 -5.75 6.21 1.33
N MET A 16 -4.64 6.92 1.55
CA MET A 16 -3.37 6.28 1.92
C MET A 16 -3.51 5.47 3.22
N GLN A 17 -4.16 6.05 4.24
CA GLN A 17 -4.38 5.39 5.52
C GLN A 17 -5.19 4.10 5.39
N ARG A 18 -6.19 4.06 4.50
CA ARG A 18 -7.00 2.85 4.25
C ARG A 18 -6.12 1.67 3.83
N TYR A 19 -5.20 1.88 2.89
CA TYR A 19 -4.39 0.78 2.36
C TYR A 19 -3.18 0.45 3.24
N LEU A 20 -2.60 1.43 3.92
CA LEU A 20 -1.61 1.18 4.97
C LEU A 20 -2.21 0.34 6.11
N GLY A 21 -3.44 0.65 6.51
CA GLY A 21 -4.18 -0.12 7.51
C GLY A 21 -4.33 -1.58 7.10
N ARG A 22 -4.83 -1.82 5.89
CA ARG A 22 -4.99 -3.17 5.32
C ARG A 22 -3.67 -3.94 5.26
N HIS A 23 -2.61 -3.32 4.75
CA HIS A 23 -1.28 -3.93 4.68
C HIS A 23 -0.76 -4.35 6.06
N SER A 24 -0.86 -3.46 7.05
CA SER A 24 -0.41 -3.73 8.42
C SER A 24 -1.24 -4.81 9.15
N SER A 25 -2.49 -5.02 8.75
CA SER A 25 -3.38 -6.03 9.34
C SER A 25 -3.26 -7.41 8.69
N GLY A 26 -2.37 -7.58 7.71
CA GLY A 26 -2.22 -8.82 6.95
C GLY A 26 -3.25 -8.99 5.81
N ASP A 27 -4.03 -7.96 5.49
CA ASP A 27 -4.85 -7.95 4.27
C ASP A 27 -3.98 -7.44 3.12
N TRP A 28 -3.28 -8.38 2.48
CA TRP A 28 -2.37 -8.07 1.38
C TRP A 28 -3.05 -7.95 0.00
N GLY A 29 -4.39 -7.99 -0.01
CA GLY A 29 -5.20 -7.80 -1.21
C GLY A 29 -5.05 -8.93 -2.23
N ASN A 30 -4.78 -8.54 -3.47
CA ASN A 30 -4.81 -9.37 -4.68
C ASN A 30 -3.51 -10.17 -4.90
N LEU A 31 -2.96 -10.75 -3.83
CA LEU A 31 -1.81 -11.66 -3.92
C LEU A 31 -2.24 -13.11 -4.17
N SER A 32 -1.41 -13.84 -4.90
CA SER A 32 -1.54 -15.30 -5.00
C SER A 32 -1.30 -15.97 -3.64
N GLU A 33 -1.78 -17.21 -3.46
CA GLU A 33 -1.53 -17.97 -2.22
C GLU A 33 -0.02 -18.10 -1.93
N HIS A 34 0.79 -18.28 -2.97
CA HIS A 34 2.25 -18.35 -2.85
C HIS A 34 2.84 -17.05 -2.30
N ASP A 35 2.40 -15.89 -2.82
CA ASP A 35 2.94 -14.60 -2.38
C ASP A 35 2.42 -14.20 -1.01
N GLN A 36 1.20 -14.59 -0.66
CA GLN A 36 0.71 -14.48 0.72
C GLN A 36 1.55 -15.32 1.67
N GLN A 37 1.90 -16.55 1.30
CA GLN A 37 2.80 -17.37 2.11
C GLN A 37 4.18 -16.74 2.23
N ALA A 38 4.73 -16.18 1.15
CA ALA A 38 6.01 -15.46 1.19
C ALA A 38 5.96 -14.27 2.17
N ASN A 39 4.85 -13.54 2.24
CA ASN A 39 4.66 -12.50 3.24
C ASN A 39 4.59 -13.06 4.67
N ILE A 40 3.92 -14.20 4.89
CA ILE A 40 3.90 -14.86 6.21
C ILE A 40 5.32 -15.23 6.64
N ASP A 41 6.09 -15.86 5.76
CA ASP A 41 7.46 -16.26 6.02
C ASP A 41 8.35 -15.03 6.27
N ALA A 42 8.10 -13.93 5.56
CA ALA A 42 8.81 -12.66 5.74
C ALA A 42 8.61 -12.02 7.12
N LEU A 43 7.61 -12.43 7.90
CA LEU A 43 7.38 -11.96 9.27
C LEU A 43 8.27 -12.67 10.30
N ASP A 44 9.03 -13.69 9.91
CA ASP A 44 10.01 -14.32 10.80
C ASP A 44 11.10 -13.31 11.19
N SER A 45 11.16 -12.99 12.49
CA SER A 45 12.15 -12.07 13.05
C SER A 45 13.60 -12.52 12.89
N SER A 46 13.85 -13.81 12.63
CA SER A 46 15.19 -14.37 12.44
C SER A 46 15.73 -14.23 11.00
N ASP A 47 14.84 -14.10 10.02
CA ASP A 47 15.15 -13.87 8.60
C ASP A 47 14.09 -12.94 7.97
N PRO A 48 13.98 -11.68 8.44
CA PRO A 48 12.91 -10.80 8.00
C PRO A 48 13.12 -10.40 6.53
N LYS A 49 12.03 -10.43 5.77
CA LYS A 49 12.02 -10.05 4.34
C LYS A 49 11.02 -8.94 4.10
N ARG A 50 11.07 -8.36 2.90
CA ARG A 50 10.06 -7.41 2.42
C ARG A 50 8.66 -8.03 2.52
N VAL A 51 7.68 -7.21 2.90
CA VAL A 51 6.25 -7.54 2.82
C VAL A 51 5.63 -6.70 1.72
N MET A 52 4.76 -7.29 0.90
CA MET A 52 4.09 -6.62 -0.21
C MET A 52 2.57 -6.77 -0.10
N SER A 53 1.82 -5.75 -0.50
CA SER A 53 0.40 -5.87 -0.86
C SER A 53 0.20 -5.44 -2.30
N VAL A 54 -0.81 -6.00 -2.95
CA VAL A 54 -1.31 -5.55 -4.24
C VAL A 54 -2.79 -5.27 -4.08
N TYR A 55 -3.26 -4.12 -4.53
CA TYR A 55 -4.68 -3.79 -4.55
C TYR A 55 -5.09 -3.41 -5.96
N ASP A 56 -6.01 -4.18 -6.53
CA ASP A 56 -6.64 -3.88 -7.82
C ASP A 56 -7.99 -3.15 -7.59
N GLY A 57 -8.46 -2.41 -8.59
CA GLY A 57 -9.72 -1.65 -8.57
C GLY A 57 -9.71 -0.50 -7.55
N VAL A 58 -8.58 0.21 -7.45
CA VAL A 58 -8.44 1.34 -6.53
C VAL A 58 -9.35 2.50 -6.95
N GLU A 59 -10.06 3.12 -6.01
CA GLU A 59 -10.98 4.23 -6.32
C GLU A 59 -10.20 5.43 -6.89
N TYR A 60 -10.70 6.01 -7.99
CA TYR A 60 -10.14 7.26 -8.52
C TYR A 60 -10.31 8.39 -7.52
N ILE A 61 -9.19 9.03 -7.19
CA ILE A 61 -9.13 10.22 -6.36
C ILE A 61 -8.29 11.25 -7.08
N GLU A 62 -8.82 12.46 -7.24
CA GLU A 62 -8.09 13.55 -7.86
C GLU A 62 -6.83 13.89 -7.02
N GLY A 63 -5.66 13.90 -7.68
CA GLY A 63 -4.36 14.03 -7.03
C GLY A 63 -3.67 12.69 -6.72
N VAL A 64 -4.29 11.56 -7.05
CA VAL A 64 -3.70 10.21 -7.00
C VAL A 64 -3.60 9.66 -8.43
N PRO A 65 -2.52 8.95 -8.81
CA PRO A 65 -2.39 8.34 -10.13
C PRO A 65 -3.59 7.44 -10.50
N THR A 66 -3.94 7.44 -11.78
CA THR A 66 -5.17 6.84 -12.34
C THR A 66 -5.08 5.34 -12.61
N ASP A 67 -4.11 4.64 -12.04
CA ASP A 67 -3.99 3.20 -12.28
C ASP A 67 -4.96 2.41 -11.39
N ASP A 68 -5.60 1.41 -11.98
CA ASP A 68 -6.45 0.45 -11.27
C ASP A 68 -5.64 -0.46 -10.34
N ARG A 69 -4.31 -0.36 -10.33
CA ARG A 69 -3.42 -1.13 -9.45
C ARG A 69 -2.56 -0.24 -8.56
N MET A 70 -2.41 -0.66 -7.31
CA MET A 70 -1.48 -0.04 -6.37
C MET A 70 -0.73 -1.11 -5.57
N TYR A 71 0.55 -0.82 -5.30
CA TYR A 71 1.45 -1.64 -4.50
C TYR A 71 1.73 -0.96 -3.15
N VAL A 72 1.75 -1.74 -2.08
CA VAL A 72 2.22 -1.30 -0.76
C VAL A 72 3.36 -2.19 -0.33
N ILE A 73 4.52 -1.62 -0.07
CA ILE A 73 5.74 -2.39 0.18
C ILE A 73 6.37 -1.92 1.47
N THR A 74 6.57 -2.83 2.42
CA THR A 74 7.37 -2.59 3.61
C THR A 74 8.72 -3.27 3.47
N GLU A 75 9.80 -2.52 3.67
CA GLU A 75 11.16 -3.03 3.58
C GLU A 75 11.45 -4.10 4.64
N TRP A 76 12.48 -4.91 4.37
CA TRP A 76 12.83 -6.08 5.20
C TRP A 76 13.10 -5.70 6.67
N ASP A 77 13.68 -4.54 6.92
CA ASP A 77 13.97 -4.02 8.26
C ASP A 77 12.80 -3.23 8.87
N ARG A 78 11.64 -3.19 8.19
CA ARG A 78 10.44 -2.43 8.58
C ARG A 78 10.66 -0.92 8.72
N SER A 79 11.75 -0.38 8.19
CA SER A 79 12.10 1.03 8.34
C SER A 79 11.22 1.96 7.50
N VAL A 80 10.73 1.48 6.36
CA VAL A 80 9.97 2.25 5.39
C VAL A 80 8.83 1.42 4.82
N THR A 81 7.67 2.05 4.67
CA THR A 81 6.56 1.55 3.88
C THR A 81 6.26 2.53 2.74
N THR A 82 6.26 2.03 1.52
CA THR A 82 6.06 2.83 0.30
C THR A 82 4.77 2.41 -0.40
N LEU A 83 3.95 3.40 -0.78
CA LEU A 83 2.88 3.22 -1.75
C LEU A 83 3.43 3.53 -3.15
N LEU A 84 3.16 2.66 -4.12
CA LEU A 84 3.58 2.84 -5.52
C LEU A 84 2.41 2.55 -6.46
N PHE A 85 2.28 3.36 -7.49
CA PHE A 85 1.44 3.12 -8.66
C PHE A 85 2.33 2.63 -9.82
N PRO A 86 1.80 1.86 -10.78
CA PRO A 86 2.56 1.46 -11.97
C PRO A 86 3.14 2.63 -12.76
N ASP A 87 2.45 3.77 -12.78
CA ASP A 87 2.92 5.02 -13.40
C ASP A 87 4.10 5.69 -12.67
N ASP A 88 4.47 5.22 -11.47
CA ASP A 88 5.65 5.71 -10.73
C ASP A 88 6.97 5.10 -11.23
N TYR A 89 6.93 4.21 -12.23
CA TYR A 89 8.08 3.52 -12.84
C TYR A 89 8.48 4.04 -14.22
#